data_AF-A0A820SNQ8-F1
#
_entry.id   AF-A0A820SNQ8-F1
#
_cell.length_a   1.000
_cell.length_b   1.000
_cell.length_c   1.000
_cell.angle_alpha   90.00
_cell.angle_beta   90.00
_cell.angle_gamma   90.00
#
_symmetry.space_group_name_H-M   'P 1'
#
loop_
_entity.id
_entity.type
_entity.pdbx_description
1 polymer ?
#
loop_
_entity_poly.entity_id
_entity_poly.type
_entity_poly.pdbx_seq_one_letter_code
_entity_poly.pdbx_strand_id
1 'polypeptide(L)'
;MLLINNPSSFQNQDNSSSGIQVVSSIVIATVNTANYVNNINIGLYFQVLQSYGAGTQMCAFYNTTTSQWDNAGCSPAVYNLMFNRYECNCNHLTSFALIWLPPSSNSIDSQWDIQDTISIVVEVLSIACFIGV
;
A
#
# COMPACT_ATOMS: atom_id res chain seq x y z
N MET A 1 20.06 8.54 10.15
CA MET A 1 19.02 8.63 9.10
C MET A 1 19.71 8.67 7.75
N LEU A 2 19.23 7.89 6.79
CA LEU A 2 19.72 7.90 5.41
C LEU A 2 18.53 8.20 4.50
N LEU A 3 18.75 9.03 3.47
CA LEU A 3 17.70 9.45 2.54
C LEU A 3 18.12 9.11 1.12
N ILE A 4 17.24 8.41 0.39
CA ILE A 4 17.43 8.04 -1.01
C ILE A 4 16.49 8.91 -1.83
N ASN A 5 17.04 9.94 -2.48
CA ASN A 5 16.24 10.98 -3.16
C ASN A 5 15.69 10.55 -4.53
N ASN A 6 16.08 9.39 -5.05
CA ASN A 6 15.64 8.87 -6.34
C ASN A 6 15.60 7.33 -6.34
N PRO A 7 14.54 6.70 -5.80
CA PRO A 7 14.48 5.26 -5.61
C PRO A 7 14.00 4.51 -6.87
N SER A 8 14.55 4.82 -8.04
CA SER A 8 14.13 4.19 -9.31
C SER A 8 14.26 2.66 -9.31
N SER A 9 15.16 2.10 -8.49
CA SER A 9 15.32 0.66 -8.29
C SER A 9 14.24 0.02 -7.42
N PHE A 10 13.51 0.81 -6.62
CA PHE A 10 12.46 0.33 -5.70
C PHE A 10 11.04 0.65 -6.19
N GLN A 11 10.90 1.43 -7.27
CA GLN A 11 9.60 1.78 -7.86
C GLN A 11 8.82 0.57 -8.39
N ASN A 12 9.50 -0.49 -8.82
CA ASN A 12 8.91 -1.66 -9.47
C ASN A 12 8.95 -2.94 -8.61
N GLN A 13 9.23 -2.82 -7.31
CA GLN A 13 9.45 -3.99 -6.46
C GLN A 13 8.16 -4.55 -5.85
N ASP A 14 7.03 -3.85 -5.99
CA ASP A 14 5.72 -4.46 -5.79
C ASP A 14 5.25 -5.09 -7.11
N ASN A 15 4.95 -6.39 -7.03
CA ASN A 15 4.47 -7.25 -8.10
C ASN A 15 3.67 -6.46 -9.15
N SER A 16 4.19 -6.38 -10.37
CA SER A 16 3.75 -5.57 -11.53
C SER A 16 2.30 -5.79 -12.00
N SER A 17 1.47 -6.46 -11.21
CA SER A 17 0.06 -6.78 -11.44
C SER A 17 -0.90 -5.82 -10.73
N SER A 18 -0.46 -5.04 -9.72
CA SER A 18 -1.35 -4.17 -8.91
C SER A 18 -1.20 -2.67 -9.18
N GLY A 19 -0.26 -2.25 -10.02
CA GLY A 19 -0.05 -0.83 -10.39
C GLY A 19 0.41 0.07 -9.25
N ILE A 20 0.83 -0.50 -8.12
CA ILE A 20 1.33 0.22 -6.94
C ILE A 20 2.71 0.80 -7.26
N GLN A 21 2.98 2.05 -6.87
CA GLN A 21 4.22 2.75 -7.20
C GLN A 21 4.77 3.56 -6.00
N VAL A 22 6.09 3.56 -5.82
CA VAL A 22 6.77 4.45 -4.87
C VAL A 22 6.89 5.86 -5.47
N VAL A 23 6.30 6.86 -4.82
CA VAL A 23 6.18 8.22 -5.38
C VAL A 23 6.98 9.30 -4.66
N SER A 24 7.85 8.90 -3.72
CA SER A 24 8.64 9.81 -2.90
C SER A 24 10.05 9.26 -2.64
N SER A 25 10.89 10.04 -1.95
CA SER A 25 12.18 9.58 -1.45
C SER A 25 12.01 8.52 -0.36
N ILE A 26 12.92 7.54 -0.32
CA ILE A 26 12.94 6.54 0.76
C ILE A 26 13.72 7.12 1.94
N VAL A 27 13.11 7.09 3.13
CA VAL A 27 13.72 7.51 4.39
C VAL A 27 14.03 6.29 5.23
N ILE A 28 15.30 6.06 5.52
CA ILE A 28 15.75 4.95 6.36
C ILE A 28 16.11 5.50 7.74
N ALA A 29 15.32 5.09 8.73
CA ALA A 29 15.53 5.43 10.12
C ALA A 29 15.94 4.17 10.88
N THR A 30 17.11 4.22 11.53
CA THR A 30 17.62 3.14 12.38
C THR A 30 18.32 3.79 13.57
N VAL A 31 18.36 3.07 14.70
CA VAL A 31 19.12 3.48 15.88
C VAL A 31 20.20 2.44 16.16
N ASN A 32 21.40 2.92 16.47
CA ASN A 32 22.51 2.07 16.90
C ASN A 32 22.63 2.17 18.43
N THR A 33 21.69 1.56 19.15
CA THR A 33 21.73 1.53 20.61
C THR A 33 21.47 0.11 21.10
N ALA A 34 22.35 -0.39 21.98
CA ALA A 34 22.16 -1.66 22.69
C ALA A 34 20.94 -1.65 23.63
N ASN A 35 20.39 -0.47 23.91
CA ASN A 35 19.17 -0.30 24.69
C ASN A 35 17.96 -0.26 23.75
N TYR A 36 17.01 -1.16 24.01
CA TYR A 36 15.73 -1.26 23.33
C TYR A 36 14.93 0.05 23.51
N VAL A 37 14.61 0.71 22.40
CA VAL A 37 13.80 1.94 22.41
C VAL A 37 12.33 1.52 22.41
N ASN A 38 11.72 1.49 23.60
CA ASN A 38 10.27 1.33 23.73
C ASN A 38 9.55 2.59 23.27
N ASN A 39 8.42 2.44 22.58
CA ASN A 39 7.50 3.51 22.18
C ASN A 39 8.08 4.56 21.23
N ILE A 40 8.61 4.09 20.09
CA ILE A 40 9.06 4.99 19.03
C ILE A 40 7.85 5.63 18.38
N ASN A 41 7.96 6.91 18.08
CA ASN A 41 7.01 7.62 17.25
C ASN A 41 7.75 8.57 16.32
N ILE A 42 7.70 8.34 15.01
CA ILE A 42 8.43 9.14 14.02
C ILE A 42 7.47 9.80 13.04
N GLY A 43 7.55 11.14 12.98
CA GLY A 43 6.88 11.94 11.97
C GLY A 43 7.69 11.96 10.66
N LEU A 44 7.04 11.62 9.56
CA LEU A 44 7.63 11.56 8.23
C LEU A 44 6.86 12.50 7.30
N TYR A 45 7.60 13.21 6.44
CA TYR A 45 7.07 14.22 5.54
C TYR A 45 7.57 13.97 4.13
N PHE A 46 6.64 13.70 3.20
CA PHE A 46 6.97 13.28 1.84
C PHE A 46 6.43 14.27 0.81
N GLN A 47 7.29 14.67 -0.12
CA GLN A 47 6.88 15.32 -1.36
C GLN A 47 6.72 14.28 -2.46
N VAL A 48 5.70 14.45 -3.30
CA VAL A 48 5.47 13.59 -4.46
C VAL A 48 6.44 13.98 -5.56
N LEU A 49 7.34 13.07 -5.93
CA LEU A 49 8.34 13.27 -6.98
C LEU A 49 7.74 13.04 -8.37
N GLN A 50 6.77 12.12 -8.47
CA GLN A 50 6.11 11.76 -9.72
C GLN A 50 4.62 11.54 -9.47
N SER A 51 3.78 12.21 -10.26
CA SER A 51 2.31 12.10 -10.16
C SER A 51 1.80 11.09 -11.18
N TYR A 52 1.00 10.13 -10.72
CA TYR A 52 0.46 9.03 -11.53
C TYR A 52 -1.03 9.20 -11.86
N GLY A 53 -1.57 10.42 -11.69
CA GLY A 53 -2.97 10.73 -11.96
C GLY A 53 -3.88 10.47 -10.75
N ALA A 54 -5.16 10.18 -11.00
CA ALA A 54 -6.13 9.85 -9.94
C ALA A 54 -5.65 8.61 -9.18
N GLY A 55 -5.76 8.60 -7.85
CA GLY A 55 -5.32 7.52 -6.96
C GLY A 55 -5.20 8.03 -5.52
N THR A 56 -4.84 7.14 -4.60
CA THR A 56 -4.66 7.49 -3.17
C THR A 56 -3.21 7.29 -2.75
N GLN A 57 -2.77 8.05 -1.75
CA GLN A 57 -1.44 7.95 -1.19
C GLN A 57 -1.48 7.20 0.13
N MET A 58 -0.50 6.34 0.34
CA MET A 58 -0.35 5.53 1.54
C MET A 58 1.05 5.67 2.11
N CYS A 59 1.13 5.91 3.42
CA CYS A 59 2.37 5.81 4.15
C CYS A 59 2.72 4.34 4.32
N ALA A 60 3.91 3.95 3.88
CA ALA A 60 4.33 2.56 3.98
C ALA A 60 5.76 2.44 4.50
N PHE A 61 6.05 1.26 5.02
CA PHE A 61 7.38 0.80 5.30
C PHE A 61 7.71 -0.45 4.50
N TYR A 62 8.99 -0.67 4.25
CA TYR A 62 9.44 -1.87 3.57
C TYR A 62 9.52 -3.03 4.57
N ASN A 63 8.61 -3.99 4.44
CA ASN A 63 8.61 -5.20 5.23
C ASN A 63 9.59 -6.20 4.62
N THR A 64 10.74 -6.39 5.27
CA THR A 64 11.80 -7.29 4.78
C THR A 64 11.43 -8.77 4.86
N THR A 65 10.42 -9.14 5.66
CA THR A 65 9.95 -10.52 5.80
C THR A 65 9.12 -10.93 4.58
N THR A 66 8.23 -10.06 4.12
CA THR A 66 7.38 -10.28 2.93
C THR A 66 7.98 -9.69 1.65
N SER A 67 9.04 -8.89 1.78
CA SER A 67 9.67 -8.13 0.69
C SER A 67 8.71 -7.18 -0.02
N GLN A 68 7.74 -6.61 0.70
CA GLN A 68 6.67 -5.75 0.18
C GLN A 68 6.51 -4.48 1.01
N TRP A 69 5.92 -3.44 0.41
CA TRP A 69 5.50 -2.25 1.15
C TRP A 69 4.23 -2.53 1.96
N ASP A 70 4.25 -2.18 3.25
CA ASP A 70 3.17 -2.42 4.21
C ASP A 70 2.90 -1.12 4.99
N ASN A 71 1.68 -0.91 5.47
CA ASN A 71 1.28 0.27 6.23
C ASN A 71 1.10 0.00 7.74
N ALA A 72 1.32 -1.23 8.21
CA ALA A 72 1.16 -1.60 9.61
C ALA A 72 2.02 -0.73 10.54
N GLY A 73 1.39 -0.13 11.55
CA GLY A 73 2.04 0.76 12.51
C GLY A 73 2.29 2.19 12.01
N CYS A 74 1.84 2.53 10.79
CA CYS A 74 1.85 3.89 10.26
C CYS A 74 0.44 4.48 10.18
N SER A 75 0.33 5.80 10.36
CA SER A 75 -0.92 6.54 10.15
C SER A 75 -1.28 6.63 8.66
N PRO A 76 -2.56 6.87 8.31
CA PRO A 76 -2.93 7.26 6.96
C PRO A 76 -2.17 8.50 6.49
N ALA A 77 -1.94 8.61 5.18
CA ALA A 77 -1.27 9.76 4.59
C ALA A 77 -2.20 10.97 4.60
N VAL A 78 -1.79 12.04 5.30
CA VAL A 78 -2.56 13.29 5.35
C VAL A 78 -1.88 14.32 4.47
N TYR A 79 -2.61 14.84 3.49
CA TYR A 79 -2.08 15.89 2.62
C TYR A 79 -2.17 17.26 3.29
N ASN A 80 -1.03 17.90 3.49
CA ASN A 80 -0.95 19.25 4.02
C ASN A 80 -0.80 20.26 2.88
N LEU A 81 -1.88 20.99 2.59
CA LEU A 81 -1.97 21.99 1.53
C LEU A 81 -0.99 23.15 1.72
N MET A 82 -0.71 23.57 2.96
CA MET A 82 0.17 24.71 3.23
C MET A 82 1.63 24.40 2.86
N PHE A 83 2.07 23.15 3.08
CA PHE A 83 3.45 22.73 2.82
C PHE A 83 3.61 21.88 1.56
N ASN A 84 2.52 21.61 0.84
CA ASN A 84 2.50 20.79 -0.38
C ASN A 84 3.20 19.42 -0.17
N ARG A 85 2.83 18.71 0.90
CA ARG A 85 3.47 17.45 1.31
C ARG A 85 2.48 16.53 2.02
N TYR A 86 2.78 15.24 2.04
CA TYR A 86 2.07 14.24 2.84
C TYR A 86 2.77 14.06 4.19
N GLU A 87 1.99 13.91 5.24
CA GLU A 87 2.45 13.73 6.60
C GLU A 87 1.99 12.38 7.14
N CYS A 88 2.92 11.65 7.74
CA CYS A 88 2.75 10.31 8.26
C CYS A 88 3.37 10.22 9.66
N ASN A 89 2.85 9.31 10.48
CA ASN A 89 3.40 9.03 11.79
C ASN A 89 3.47 7.52 12.00
N CYS A 90 4.66 6.98 12.26
CA CYS A 90 4.89 5.53 12.38
C CYS A 90 5.51 5.17 13.74
N ASN A 91 5.22 3.97 14.23
CA ASN A 91 5.61 3.52 15.57
C ASN A 91 6.86 2.61 15.63
N HIS A 92 7.64 2.56 14.55
CA HIS A 92 8.83 1.72 14.43
C HIS A 92 9.92 2.43 13.61
N LEU A 93 11.08 1.77 13.46
CA LEU A 93 12.23 2.27 12.71
C LEU A 93 12.59 1.27 11.61
N THR A 94 12.55 1.72 10.36
CA THR A 94 12.80 0.90 9.18
C THR A 94 13.02 1.84 7.98
N SER A 95 12.79 1.34 6.76
CA SER A 95 12.75 2.10 5.52
C SER A 95 11.31 2.50 5.20
N PHE A 96 11.06 3.78 5.00
CA PHE A 96 9.74 4.35 4.78
C PHE A 96 9.64 5.04 3.42
N ALA A 97 8.45 5.00 2.83
CA ALA A 97 8.13 5.74 1.62
C ALA A 97 6.64 6.08 1.54
N LEU A 98 6.32 7.08 0.74
CA LEU A 98 4.97 7.32 0.24
C LEU A 98 4.71 6.48 -1.01
N ILE A 99 3.62 5.73 -0.98
CA ILE A 99 3.16 4.85 -2.04
C ILE A 99 1.92 5.47 -2.69
N TRP A 100 1.83 5.38 -4.01
CA TRP A 100 0.61 5.66 -4.76
C TRP A 100 -0.11 4.35 -5.07
N LEU A 101 -1.39 4.34 -4.77
CA LEU A 101 -2.32 3.27 -5.04
C LEU A 101 -3.21 3.73 -6.20
N PRO A 102 -3.30 2.97 -7.30
CA PRO A 102 -4.24 3.27 -8.35
C PRO A 102 -5.67 3.24 -7.80
N PRO A 103 -6.58 4.06 -8.33
CA PRO A 103 -7.99 4.00 -8.02
C PRO A 103 -8.42 2.63 -8.49
N SER A 104 -8.92 1.81 -7.56
CA SER A 104 -9.31 0.45 -7.88
C SER A 104 -10.29 0.49 -9.04
N SER A 105 -9.91 -0.07 -10.20
CA SER A 105 -10.89 -0.56 -11.16
C SER A 105 -11.45 -1.84 -10.54
N ASN A 106 -12.30 -1.70 -9.52
CA ASN A 106 -12.98 -2.80 -8.83
C ASN A 106 -12.07 -3.98 -8.45
N SER A 107 -11.05 -3.76 -7.61
CA SER A 107 -10.62 -4.84 -6.73
C SER A 107 -11.56 -4.80 -5.53
N ILE A 108 -12.65 -5.57 -5.64
CA ILE A 108 -13.53 -5.92 -4.52
C ILE A 108 -12.65 -6.68 -3.54
N ASP A 109 -11.97 -5.97 -2.66
CA ASP A 109 -11.39 -6.55 -1.47
C ASP A 109 -12.38 -6.22 -0.34
N SER A 110 -13.00 -7.27 0.19
CA SER A 110 -13.99 -7.28 1.27
C SER A 110 -15.43 -6.79 0.97
N GLN A 111 -16.06 -7.20 -0.14
CA GLN A 111 -17.52 -7.10 -0.21
C GLN A 111 -18.17 -8.11 -1.19
N TRP A 112 -18.64 -9.25 -0.66
CA TRP A 112 -19.57 -10.25 -1.27
C TRP A 112 -18.99 -11.40 -2.12
N ASP A 113 -18.58 -12.48 -1.45
CA ASP A 113 -18.66 -13.91 -1.89
C ASP A 113 -20.08 -14.36 -2.32
N ILE A 114 -21.01 -13.43 -2.58
CA ILE A 114 -22.43 -13.72 -2.82
C ILE A 114 -22.76 -13.68 -4.32
N GLN A 115 -21.93 -13.06 -5.16
CA GLN A 115 -22.19 -13.00 -6.60
C GLN A 115 -21.89 -14.33 -7.32
N ASP A 116 -20.88 -15.09 -6.90
CA ASP A 116 -20.57 -16.40 -7.50
C ASP A 116 -21.57 -17.49 -7.09
N THR A 117 -22.27 -17.31 -5.97
CA THR A 117 -23.30 -18.25 -5.50
C THR A 117 -24.53 -18.24 -6.41
N ILE A 118 -24.94 -17.08 -6.94
CA ILE A 118 -26.14 -16.99 -7.81
C ILE A 118 -25.85 -17.58 -9.20
N SER A 119 -24.64 -17.39 -9.73
CA SER A 119 -24.27 -17.91 -11.06
C SER A 119 -24.30 -19.45 -11.09
N ILE A 120 -23.81 -20.11 -10.04
CA ILE A 120 -23.76 -21.58 -9.95
C ILE A 120 -25.17 -22.19 -9.89
N VAL A 121 -26.10 -21.54 -9.17
CA VAL A 121 -27.48 -22.08 -9.00
C VAL A 121 -28.25 -22.08 -10.33
N VAL A 122 -28.08 -21.05 -11.16
CA VAL A 122 -28.76 -20.95 -12.47
C VAL A 122 -28.21 -21.98 -13.47
N GLU A 123 -26.91 -22.26 -13.42
CA GLU A 123 -26.27 -23.26 -14.28
C GLU A 123 -26.76 -24.67 -13.96
N VAL A 124 -26.83 -25.04 -12.67
CA VAL A 124 -27.29 -26.37 -12.24
C VAL A 124 -28.77 -26.60 -12.56
N LEU A 125 -29.63 -25.60 -12.38
CA LEU A 125 -31.06 -25.67 -12.74
C LEU A 125 -31.26 -25.86 -14.25
N SER A 126 -30.46 -25.18 -15.07
CA SER A 126 -30.53 -25.30 -16.53
C SER A 126 -30.14 -26.71 -16.98
N ILE A 127 -29.03 -27.24 -16.47
CA ILE A 127 -28.55 -28.59 -16.80
C ILE A 127 -29.55 -29.66 -16.37
N ALA A 128 -30.15 -29.53 -15.18
CA ALA A 128 -31.17 -30.47 -14.70
C ALA A 128 -32.42 -30.48 -15.61
N CYS A 129 -32.83 -29.32 -16.15
CA CYS A 129 -33.93 -29.25 -17.11
C CYS A 129 -33.60 -29.86 -18.47
N PHE A 130 -32.35 -29.83 -18.94
CA PHE A 130 -31.96 -30.43 -20.22
C PHE A 130 -31.80 -31.96 -20.18
N ILE A 131 -31.45 -32.54 -19.04
CA ILE A 131 -31.26 -34.00 -18.90
C ILE A 131 -32.58 -34.71 -18.54
N GLY A 132 -33.57 -33.97 -18.05
CA GLY A 132 -34.89 -34.48 -17.67
C GLY A 132 -35.95 -34.51 -18.77
N VAL A 133 -35.58 -34.27 -20.04
CA VAL A 133 -36.45 -34.34 -21.24
C VAL A 133 -35.98 -35.45 -22.17
#